data_AF-A0A0N1EXZ4-F1
#
_entry.id   AF-A0A0N1EXZ4-F1
#
_cell.length_a   1.000
_cell.length_b   1.000
_cell.length_c   1.000
_cell.angle_alpha   90.00
_cell.angle_beta   90.00
_cell.angle_gamma   90.00
#
_symmetry.space_group_name_H-M   'P 1'
#
loop_
_entity.id
_entity.type
_entity.pdbx_description
1 polymer ?
#
loop_
_entity_poly.entity_id
_entity_poly.type
_entity_poly.pdbx_seq_one_letter_code
_entity_poly.pdbx_strand_id
1 'polypeptide(L)' 'MAGTYGHEAQNQNNSRALYEMSWQGVVNKNKPEQLLATGFSCRSQVKRYEKFKPKHPIELIAEQFISPGSIK' A
#
# COMPACT_ATOMS: atom_id res chain seq x y z
N MET A 1 -4.32 -0.84 -12.60
CA MET A 1 -4.38 -2.29 -12.29
C MET A 1 -5.55 -2.54 -11.36
N ALA A 2 -6.41 -3.51 -11.69
CA ALA A 2 -7.60 -3.86 -10.91
C ALA A 2 -7.58 -5.34 -10.53
N GLY A 3 -8.17 -5.67 -9.37
CA GLY A 3 -8.30 -7.05 -8.89
C GLY A 3 -6.96 -7.78 -8.78
N THR A 4 -6.93 -9.00 -9.33
CA THR A 4 -5.79 -9.93 -9.27
C THR A 4 -4.80 -9.76 -10.41
N TYR A 5 -4.93 -8.75 -11.28
CA TYR A 5 -4.10 -8.57 -12.47
C TYR A 5 -2.60 -8.76 -12.20
N GLY A 6 -2.03 -8.06 -11.20
CA GLY A 6 -0.60 -8.18 -10.85
C GLY A 6 -0.22 -9.44 -10.04
N HIS A 7 -1.15 -10.35 -9.80
CA HIS A 7 -0.93 -11.65 -9.18
C HIS A 7 -0.88 -12.77 -10.22
N GLU A 8 -1.44 -12.56 -11.41
CA GLU A 8 -1.32 -13.51 -12.52
C GLU A 8 0.11 -13.56 -13.04
N ALA A 9 0.64 -14.78 -13.23
CA ALA A 9 2.04 -15.00 -13.61
C ALA A 9 2.44 -14.22 -14.87
N GLN A 10 1.58 -14.22 -15.90
CA GLN A 10 1.79 -13.51 -17.16
C GLN A 10 1.94 -11.99 -17.00
N ASN A 11 1.34 -11.41 -15.95
CA ASN A 11 1.31 -9.96 -15.73
C ASN A 11 2.33 -9.50 -14.68
N GLN A 12 3.09 -10.42 -14.07
CA GLN A 12 4.05 -10.10 -13.00
C GLN A 12 5.06 -9.03 -13.44
N ASN A 13 5.72 -9.25 -14.57
CA ASN A 13 6.74 -8.32 -15.09
C ASN A 13 6.15 -6.93 -15.39
N ASN A 14 5.01 -6.89 -16.09
CA ASN A 14 4.34 -5.62 -16.39
C ASN A 14 3.87 -4.90 -15.12
N SER A 15 3.27 -5.62 -14.18
CA SER A 15 2.79 -5.05 -12.92
C SER A 15 3.94 -4.52 -12.06
N ARG A 16 5.11 -5.16 -12.11
CA ARG A 16 6.33 -4.68 -11.47
C ARG A 16 6.83 -3.39 -12.11
N ALA A 17 6.93 -3.33 -13.45
CA ALA A 17 7.35 -2.11 -14.13
C ALA A 17 6.41 -0.92 -13.81
N LEU A 18 5.09 -1.16 -13.76
CA LEU A 18 4.11 -0.15 -13.35
C LEU A 18 4.32 0.31 -11.90
N TYR A 19 4.65 -0.61 -10.99
CA TYR A 19 5.01 -0.26 -9.61
C TYR A 19 6.25 0.64 -9.56
N GLU A 20 7.30 0.27 -10.28
CA GLU A 20 8.57 1.00 -10.32
C GLU A 20 8.40 2.42 -10.88
N MET A 21 7.58 2.60 -11.93
CA MET A 21 7.27 3.92 -12.50
C MET A 21 6.37 4.79 -11.63
N SER A 22 5.52 4.18 -10.80
CA SER A 22 4.49 4.91 -10.04
C SER A 22 4.81 4.99 -8.55
N TRP A 23 4.75 3.86 -7.84
CA TRP A 23 4.69 3.85 -6.39
C TRP A 23 6.07 3.74 -5.73
N GLN A 24 7.05 3.13 -6.39
CA GLN A 24 8.38 2.93 -5.81
C GLN A 24 9.04 4.27 -5.40
N GLY A 25 8.94 5.29 -6.25
CA GLY A 25 9.47 6.62 -5.93
C GLY A 25 8.79 7.28 -4.73
N VAL A 26 7.49 7.03 -4.52
CA VAL A 26 6.74 7.53 -3.36
C VAL A 26 7.18 6.80 -2.10
N VAL A 27 7.36 5.47 -2.16
CA VAL A 27 7.83 4.68 -1.01
C VAL A 27 9.22 5.12 -0.57
N ASN A 28 10.15 5.23 -1.51
CA ASN A 28 11.55 5.53 -1.19
C ASN A 28 11.76 6.91 -0.56
N LYS A 29 10.82 7.84 -0.73
CA LYS A 29 10.90 9.22 -0.22
C LYS A 29 10.21 9.41 1.13
N ASN A 30 9.46 8.43 1.62
CA ASN A 30 8.62 8.58 2.81
C ASN A 30 8.88 7.45 3.81
N LYS A 31 8.63 7.71 5.09
CA LYS A 31 8.68 6.66 6.11
C LYS A 31 7.44 5.76 5.99
N PRO A 32 7.53 4.45 6.32
CA PRO A 32 6.40 3.52 6.24
C PRO A 32 5.13 4.01 6.95
N GLU A 33 5.27 4.68 8.08
CA GLU A 33 4.15 5.15 8.91
C GLU A 33 3.38 6.32 8.27
N GLN A 34 4.01 7.02 7.31
CA GLN A 34 3.40 8.13 6.57
C GLN A 34 2.62 7.66 5.35
N LEU A 35 2.76 6.39 4.96
CA LEU A 35 2.22 5.86 3.72
C LEU A 35 0.83 5.25 3.94
N LEU A 36 -0.16 5.84 3.26
CA LEU A 36 -1.52 5.33 3.16
C LEU A 36 -1.86 5.06 1.70
N ALA A 37 -2.61 3.99 1.45
CA ALA A 37 -3.07 3.66 0.11
C ALA A 37 -4.47 3.06 0.15
N THR A 38 -5.38 3.56 -0.69
CA THR A 38 -6.72 2.96 -0.86
C THR A 38 -6.69 1.75 -1.80
N GLY A 39 -5.84 1.79 -2.82
CA GLY A 39 -5.75 0.77 -3.85
C GLY A 39 -5.12 -0.54 -3.37
N PHE A 40 -5.80 -1.67 -3.64
CA PHE A 40 -5.29 -3.01 -3.38
C PHE A 40 -3.92 -3.26 -4.04
N SER A 41 -3.79 -2.90 -5.33
CA SER A 41 -2.57 -3.10 -6.12
C SER A 41 -1.36 -2.42 -5.46
N CYS A 42 -1.48 -1.16 -5.05
CA CYS A 42 -0.39 -0.44 -4.39
C CYS A 42 0.01 -1.13 -3.09
N ARG A 43 -0.96 -1.47 -2.23
CA ARG A 43 -0.70 -2.13 -0.96
C ARG A 43 -0.06 -3.52 -1.12
N SER A 44 -0.51 -4.31 -2.10
CA SER A 44 0.03 -5.65 -2.33
C SER A 44 1.44 -5.61 -2.95
N GLN A 45 1.71 -4.64 -3.82
CA GLN A 45 3.03 -4.45 -4.43
C GLN A 45 4.05 -3.94 -3.43
N VAL A 46 3.72 -2.95 -2.60
CA VAL A 46 4.61 -2.49 -1.52
C VAL A 46 4.90 -3.65 -0.55
N LYS A 47 3.89 -4.46 -0.18
CA LYS A 47 4.11 -5.67 0.63
C LYS A 47 5.09 -6.65 -0.03
N ARG A 48 4.96 -6.88 -1.33
CA ARG A 48 5.79 -7.83 -2.08
C ARG A 48 7.24 -7.36 -2.18
N TYR A 49 7.44 -6.11 -2.56
CA TYR A 49 8.75 -5.56 -2.94
C TYR A 49 9.49 -4.86 -1.79
N GLU A 50 8.76 -4.18 -0.90
CA GLU A 50 9.35 -3.36 0.18
C GLU A 50 9.20 -3.99 1.56
N LYS A 51 8.56 -5.16 1.65
CA LYS A 51 8.39 -5.96 2.88
C LYS A 51 7.57 -5.30 3.99
N PHE A 52 6.83 -4.22 3.69
CA PHE A 52 5.82 -3.66 4.59
C PHE A 52 4.51 -3.39 3.84
N LYS A 53 3.40 -3.21 4.56
CA LYS A 53 2.08 -2.98 3.95
C LYS A 53 1.55 -1.61 4.38
N PRO A 54 1.40 -0.64 3.45
CA PRO A 54 0.73 0.62 3.75
C PRO A 54 -0.68 0.37 4.29
N LYS A 55 -1.09 1.16 5.29
CA LYS A 55 -2.46 1.09 5.82
C LYS A 55 -3.44 1.64 4.80
N HIS A 56 -4.64 1.08 4.78
CA HIS A 56 -5.79 1.73 4.18
C HIS A 56 -6.18 2.91 5.10
N PRO A 57 -6.58 4.08 4.57
CA PRO A 57 -7.00 5.22 5.40
C PRO A 57 -8.05 4.86 6.46
N ILE A 58 -8.98 3.94 6.15
CA ILE A 58 -9.98 3.48 7.13
C ILE A 58 -9.38 2.74 8.33
N GLU A 59 -8.26 2.02 8.16
CA GLU A 59 -7.55 1.35 9.26
C GLU A 59 -6.99 2.42 10.22
N LEU A 60 -6.40 3.49 9.67
CA LEU A 60 -5.91 4.62 10.47
C LEU A 60 -7.05 5.34 11.21
N ILE A 61 -8.17 5.59 10.54
CA ILE A 61 -9.34 6.23 11.15
C ILE A 61 -9.91 5.35 12.26
N ALA A 62 -10.05 4.03 12.04
CA ALA A 62 -10.56 3.11 13.05
C ALA A 62 -9.66 3.06 14.30
N GLU A 63 -8.34 3.14 14.14
CA GLU A 63 -7.40 3.24 15.27
C GLU A 63 -7.63 4.47 16.16
N GLN A 64 -8.14 5.58 15.59
CA GLN A 64 -8.53 6.75 16.36
C GLN A 64 -9.79 6.53 17.21
N PHE A 65 -10.60 5.51 16.93
CA PHE A 65 -11.79 5.22 17.73
C PHE A 65 -11.60 4.06 18.71
N ILE A 66 -10.61 3.20 18.48
CA ILE A 66 -10.34 2.00 19.28
C ILE A 66 -9.26 2.23 20.34
N SER A 67 -8.44 3.28 20.18
CA SER A 67 -7.40 3.61 21.18
C SER A 67 -8.03 4.19 22.45
N PRO A 68 -7.74 3.64 23.65
CA PRO A 68 -8.23 4.19 24.91
C PRO A 68 -7.57 5.54 25.17
N GLY A 69 -8.21 6.62 24.73
CA GLY A 69 -7.71 8.00 24.87
C GLY A 69 -8.16 9.00 23.82
N SER A 70 -8.79 8.56 22.72
CA SER A 70 -9.02 9.42 21.55
C SER A 70 -10.39 10.11 21.48
N ILE A 71 -11.13 10.18 22.59
CA ILE A 71 -12.28 11.10 22.73
C ILE A 71 -12.03 11.98 23.97
N LYS A 72 -11.39 13.12 23.75
CA LYS A 72 -11.58 14.34 24.54
C LYS A 72 -11.95 15.46 23.58
#